data_AF-A0A2K3LN40-F1
#
_entry.id   AF-A0A2K3LN40-F1
#
_cell.length_a   1.000
_cell.length_b   1.000
_cell.length_c   1.000
_cell.angle_alpha   90.00
_cell.angle_beta   90.00
_cell.angle_gamma   90.00
#
_symmetry.space_group_name_H-M   'P 1'
#
loop_
_entity.id
_entity.type
_entity.pdbx_description
1 polymer ?
#
loop_
_entity_poly.entity_id
_entity_poly.type
_entity_poly.pdbx_seq_one_letter_code
_entity_poly.pdbx_strand_id
1 'polypeptide(L)'
;MDIVRRNIKKISFKKPELTNLRKLGSLVSDPEKFRERHGRILSILKTNVEVGALEALIRFYDPLYHCFTFPDYQLVPTLEEYANLFGLPVLDAVPLSGLEEVPKPLAIATALHLKKTEISANLTIKGGLQGLTSKFLFNKASFFAKAASKDAFEAILALLIYGLVLFPNVDDFVDVNAIQIFLSKNPVPTLLADTYHSIHHRTQKGDGIIMCCAPLLYRWFMSHLPQTPHFKENPDKLRWPQRIMSLTPEDIVWYNAYCDVEAIIDGCGEFSNVPLLGTRGGINYNPILARRQFGYPMRDEPKNIYLTRVFYLNQEGSSDTRNRCVKAWCTIHRKDRNQLGKRLGSVSELYTKWVINRATTLGIHYPLKRPLSSVVSTPSSLHFDTKEEFQEQLTELIK
;
A
#
# COMPACT_ATOMS: atom_id res chain seq x y z
N MET A 1 -32.72 -1.29 -11.96
CA MET A 1 -31.50 -1.64 -12.74
C MET A 1 -31.11 -3.05 -12.37
N ASP A 2 -31.10 -3.97 -13.33
CA ASP A 2 -30.62 -5.34 -13.11
C ASP A 2 -29.10 -5.34 -13.01
N ILE A 3 -28.58 -5.66 -11.83
CA ILE A 3 -27.15 -5.70 -11.55
C ILE A 3 -26.60 -7.02 -12.09
N VAL A 4 -25.73 -6.95 -13.11
CA VAL A 4 -25.03 -8.11 -13.66
C VAL A 4 -24.12 -8.71 -12.59
N ARG A 5 -24.37 -9.96 -12.19
CA ARG A 5 -23.55 -10.70 -11.21
C ARG A 5 -22.36 -11.37 -11.89
N ARG A 6 -21.14 -11.11 -11.41
CA ARG A 6 -19.91 -11.80 -11.86
C ARG A 6 -19.67 -13.11 -11.10
N ASN A 7 -19.08 -14.10 -11.78
CA ASN A 7 -18.62 -15.34 -11.16
C ASN A 7 -17.58 -15.08 -10.05
N ILE A 8 -17.76 -15.74 -8.90
CA ILE A 8 -16.92 -15.59 -7.70
C ILE A 8 -15.65 -16.44 -7.88
N LYS A 9 -14.56 -15.82 -8.35
CA LYS A 9 -13.25 -16.48 -8.40
C LYS A 9 -12.55 -16.42 -7.04
N LYS A 10 -11.95 -17.54 -6.60
CA LYS A 10 -11.21 -17.62 -5.32
C LYS A 10 -10.03 -16.65 -5.30
N ILE A 11 -9.91 -15.90 -4.22
CA ILE A 11 -8.82 -14.93 -3.98
C ILE A 11 -7.86 -15.56 -2.98
N SER A 12 -6.57 -15.36 -3.17
CA SER A 12 -5.56 -15.82 -2.23
C SER A 12 -4.38 -14.88 -2.22
N PHE A 13 -3.82 -14.66 -1.03
CA PHE A 13 -2.59 -13.90 -0.81
C PHE A 13 -1.47 -14.87 -0.45
N LYS A 14 -0.22 -14.47 -0.74
CA LYS A 14 0.94 -15.17 -0.21
C LYS A 14 0.91 -15.12 1.31
N LYS A 15 1.06 -16.29 1.95
CA LYS A 15 1.11 -16.43 3.40
C LYS A 15 2.55 -16.72 3.82
N PRO A 16 3.31 -15.73 4.28
CA PRO A 16 4.65 -15.99 4.80
C PRO A 16 4.58 -16.67 6.18
N GLU A 17 5.53 -17.56 6.46
CA GLU A 17 5.72 -18.11 7.80
C GLU A 17 6.38 -17.07 8.72
N LEU A 18 5.61 -16.56 9.68
CA LEU A 18 6.02 -15.41 10.50
C LEU A 18 6.58 -15.79 11.88
N THR A 19 6.50 -17.05 12.28
CA THR A 19 6.80 -17.50 13.66
C THR A 19 8.22 -17.14 14.09
N ASN A 20 9.22 -17.46 13.27
CA ASN A 20 10.62 -17.17 13.58
C ASN A 20 10.94 -15.68 13.48
N LEU A 21 10.36 -14.99 12.50
CA LEU A 21 10.49 -13.54 12.36
C LEU A 21 9.95 -12.79 13.58
N ARG A 22 8.79 -13.19 14.10
CA ARG A 22 8.19 -12.57 15.29
C ARG A 22 9.03 -12.81 16.54
N LYS A 23 9.61 -14.01 16.69
CA LYS A 23 10.56 -14.32 17.77
C LYS A 23 11.81 -13.43 17.71
N LEU A 24 12.39 -13.23 16.53
CA LEU A 24 13.49 -12.27 16.38
C LEU A 24 13.02 -10.84 16.66
N GLY A 25 11.85 -10.44 16.15
CA GLY A 25 11.27 -9.12 16.39
C GLY A 25 11.09 -8.77 17.87
N SER A 26 10.84 -9.75 18.75
CA SER A 26 10.77 -9.53 20.20
C SER A 26 12.12 -9.32 20.88
N LEU A 27 13.24 -9.58 20.20
CA LEU A 27 14.59 -9.38 20.73
C LEU A 27 15.13 -7.96 20.47
N VAL A 28 14.39 -7.12 19.73
CA VAL A 28 14.77 -5.72 19.49
C VAL A 28 14.71 -4.95 20.81
N SER A 29 15.89 -4.51 21.28
CA SER A 29 16.01 -3.87 22.59
C SER A 29 15.46 -2.45 22.64
N ASP A 30 15.47 -1.74 21.51
CA ASP A 30 15.01 -0.36 21.39
C ASP A 30 14.07 -0.23 20.17
N PRO A 31 12.76 -0.49 20.36
CA PRO A 31 11.79 -0.45 19.26
C PRO A 31 11.62 0.93 18.62
N GLU A 32 11.87 2.01 19.36
CA GLU A 32 11.71 3.39 18.86
C GLU A 32 12.88 3.76 17.94
N LYS A 33 14.12 3.48 18.35
CA LYS A 33 15.30 3.66 17.49
C LYS A 33 15.25 2.76 16.25
N PHE A 34 14.77 1.52 16.41
CA PHE A 34 14.54 0.64 15.27
C PHE A 34 13.52 1.26 14.29
N ARG A 35 12.43 1.84 14.81
CA ARG A 35 11.39 2.49 14.01
C ARG A 35 11.93 3.69 13.24
N GLU A 36 12.79 4.50 13.84
CA GLU A 36 13.42 5.64 13.15
C GLU A 36 14.27 5.20 11.95
N ARG A 37 14.97 4.05 12.07
CA ARG A 37 15.87 3.54 11.02
C ARG A 37 15.15 2.78 9.93
N HIS A 38 14.19 1.95 10.30
CA HIS A 38 13.60 0.94 9.42
C HIS A 38 12.09 1.13 9.20
N GLY A 39 11.52 2.19 9.77
CA GLY A 39 10.09 2.40 9.80
C GLY A 39 9.38 1.43 10.75
N ARG A 40 8.05 1.41 10.62
CA ARG A 40 7.12 0.65 11.45
C ARG A 40 7.04 -0.83 11.05
N ILE A 41 8.09 -1.41 10.44
CA ILE A 41 8.07 -2.78 9.91
C ILE A 41 7.83 -3.86 10.99
N LEU A 42 8.24 -3.63 12.24
CA LEU A 42 7.88 -4.52 13.36
C LEU A 42 6.38 -4.53 13.64
N SER A 43 5.71 -3.38 13.52
CA SER A 43 4.24 -3.31 13.69
C SER A 43 3.51 -3.97 12.53
N ILE A 44 4.04 -3.86 11.30
CA ILE A 44 3.53 -4.56 10.12
C ILE A 44 3.64 -6.09 10.33
N LEU A 45 4.78 -6.58 10.83
CA LEU A 45 5.00 -7.99 11.16
C LEU A 45 4.02 -8.54 12.22
N LYS A 46 3.64 -7.70 13.19
CA LYS A 46 2.69 -8.05 14.27
C LYS A 46 1.22 -7.99 13.83
N THR A 47 0.93 -7.45 12.65
CA THR A 47 -0.45 -7.29 12.17
C THR A 47 -1.12 -8.64 11.97
N ASN A 48 -2.28 -8.83 12.59
CA ASN A 48 -3.14 -9.99 12.37
C ASN A 48 -4.07 -9.70 11.20
N VAL A 49 -3.81 -10.33 10.04
CA VAL A 49 -4.58 -10.07 8.82
C VAL A 49 -5.81 -10.95 8.79
N GLU A 50 -6.98 -10.33 8.81
CA GLU A 50 -8.23 -11.01 8.49
C GLU A 50 -8.34 -11.20 6.97
N VAL A 51 -7.94 -12.38 6.49
CA VAL A 51 -7.91 -12.71 5.06
C VAL A 51 -9.26 -12.41 4.37
N GLY A 52 -10.37 -12.68 5.05
CA GLY A 52 -11.72 -12.39 4.53
C GLY A 52 -11.97 -10.90 4.26
N ALA A 53 -11.32 -9.99 4.98
CA ALA A 53 -11.42 -8.55 4.75
C ALA A 53 -10.77 -8.17 3.42
N LEU A 54 -9.55 -8.66 3.18
CA LEU A 54 -8.83 -8.43 1.94
C LEU A 54 -9.53 -9.12 0.76
N GLU A 55 -9.97 -10.37 0.91
CA GLU A 55 -10.75 -11.06 -0.12
C GLU A 55 -12.01 -10.29 -0.50
N ALA A 56 -12.69 -9.66 0.46
CA ALA A 56 -13.84 -8.82 0.18
C ALA A 56 -13.43 -7.51 -0.53
N LEU A 57 -12.38 -6.82 -0.04
CA LEU A 57 -11.84 -5.59 -0.64
C LEU A 57 -11.49 -5.77 -2.12
N ILE A 58 -10.78 -6.85 -2.48
CA ILE A 58 -10.34 -7.08 -3.87
C ILE A 58 -11.54 -7.22 -4.84
N ARG A 59 -12.75 -7.53 -4.35
CA ARG A 59 -13.95 -7.54 -5.22
C ARG A 59 -14.41 -6.16 -5.67
N PHE A 60 -13.94 -5.11 -5.01
CA PHE A 60 -14.21 -3.73 -5.40
C PHE A 60 -13.09 -3.16 -6.28
N TYR A 61 -12.04 -3.94 -6.59
CA TYR A 61 -10.96 -3.46 -7.44
C TYR A 61 -11.47 -3.11 -8.84
N ASP A 62 -11.25 -1.87 -9.24
CA ASP A 62 -11.55 -1.35 -10.56
C ASP A 62 -10.29 -1.36 -11.44
N PRO A 63 -10.18 -2.29 -12.40
CA PRO A 63 -9.02 -2.36 -13.28
C PRO A 63 -8.95 -1.23 -14.31
N LEU A 64 -10.02 -0.44 -14.51
CA LEU A 64 -9.99 0.72 -15.41
C LEU A 64 -9.28 1.91 -14.76
N TYR A 65 -9.57 2.14 -13.49
CA TYR A 65 -9.12 3.33 -12.75
C TYR A 65 -8.06 3.03 -11.69
N HIS A 66 -7.67 1.76 -11.52
CA HIS A 66 -6.70 1.31 -10.53
C HIS A 66 -7.03 1.86 -9.14
N CYS A 67 -8.26 1.62 -8.69
CA CYS A 67 -8.79 2.01 -7.39
C CYS A 67 -9.75 0.93 -6.85
N PHE A 68 -10.32 1.14 -5.67
CA PHE A 68 -11.42 0.34 -5.15
C PHE A 68 -12.72 1.11 -5.26
N THR A 69 -13.62 0.65 -6.11
CA THR A 69 -14.93 1.27 -6.35
C THR A 69 -16.02 0.50 -5.60
N PHE A 70 -16.50 1.13 -4.53
CA PHE A 70 -17.66 0.71 -3.75
C PHE A 70 -18.95 1.26 -4.39
N PRO A 71 -20.15 0.88 -3.92
CA PRO A 71 -21.40 1.26 -4.58
C PRO A 71 -21.58 2.76 -4.85
N ASP A 72 -21.12 3.64 -3.96
CA ASP A 72 -21.29 5.08 -4.05
C ASP A 72 -20.07 5.88 -3.56
N TYR A 73 -18.93 5.23 -3.37
CA TYR A 73 -17.66 5.89 -3.05
C TYR A 73 -16.46 5.11 -3.57
N GLN A 74 -15.29 5.73 -3.59
CA GLN A 74 -14.03 5.10 -4.00
C GLN A 74 -12.97 5.27 -2.92
N LEU A 75 -12.08 4.29 -2.81
CA LEU A 75 -10.87 4.36 -2.01
C LEU A 75 -9.65 4.02 -2.88
N VAL A 76 -8.54 4.68 -2.62
CA VAL A 76 -7.32 4.64 -3.42
C VAL A 76 -6.14 4.56 -2.46
N PRO A 77 -5.39 3.44 -2.41
CA PRO A 77 -4.08 3.42 -1.78
C PRO A 77 -3.17 4.49 -2.38
N THR A 78 -2.60 5.35 -1.53
CA THR A 78 -1.71 6.44 -1.94
C THR A 78 -0.30 6.30 -1.37
N LEU A 79 0.66 7.01 -1.96
CA LEU A 79 2.05 7.02 -1.50
C LEU A 79 2.16 7.63 -0.09
N GLU A 80 1.38 8.66 0.19
CA GLU A 80 1.35 9.38 1.46
C GLU A 80 0.78 8.50 2.59
N GLU A 81 -0.32 7.81 2.34
CA GLU A 81 -0.88 6.86 3.31
C GLU A 81 0.07 5.69 3.56
N TYR A 82 0.67 5.14 2.50
CA TYR A 82 1.65 4.06 2.63
C TYR A 82 2.90 4.54 3.37
N ALA A 83 3.38 5.76 3.11
CA ALA A 83 4.50 6.37 3.82
C ALA A 83 4.20 6.52 5.31
N ASN A 84 3.01 6.99 5.69
CA ASN A 84 2.63 7.12 7.09
C ASN A 84 2.46 5.76 7.79
N LEU A 85 1.81 4.79 7.13
CA LEU A 85 1.65 3.43 7.67
C LEU A 85 3.00 2.71 7.81
N PHE A 86 3.89 2.90 6.85
CA PHE A 86 5.22 2.33 6.84
C PHE A 86 6.18 3.08 7.78
N GLY A 87 5.98 4.37 8.01
CA GLY A 87 6.83 5.22 8.84
C GLY A 87 8.15 5.63 8.20
N LEU A 88 8.26 5.61 6.86
CA LEU A 88 9.37 6.20 6.11
C LEU A 88 8.80 7.11 5.00
N PRO A 89 9.50 8.22 4.66
CA PRO A 89 9.05 9.13 3.61
C PRO A 89 9.20 8.49 2.21
N VAL A 90 8.50 9.09 1.24
CA VAL A 90 8.76 8.86 -0.18
C VAL A 90 9.89 9.80 -0.58
N LEU A 91 11.02 9.24 -1.03
CA LEU A 91 12.16 10.04 -1.45
C LEU A 91 11.96 10.59 -2.87
N ASP A 92 12.52 11.77 -3.15
CA ASP A 92 12.64 12.35 -4.51
C ASP A 92 13.73 11.62 -5.31
N ALA A 93 13.53 10.32 -5.51
CA ALA A 93 14.43 9.43 -6.21
C ALA A 93 13.64 8.36 -6.96
N VAL A 94 14.22 7.88 -8.07
CA VAL A 94 13.65 6.77 -8.83
C VAL A 94 13.60 5.52 -7.93
N PRO A 95 12.42 4.91 -7.71
CA PRO A 95 12.30 3.66 -6.97
C PRO A 95 12.82 2.48 -7.81
N LEU A 96 12.78 1.25 -7.28
CA LEU A 96 13.24 0.07 -8.02
C LEU A 96 12.61 0.01 -9.42
N SER A 97 13.46 0.09 -10.44
CA SER A 97 13.09 0.11 -11.84
C SER A 97 13.30 -1.23 -12.55
N GLY A 98 14.13 -2.12 -11.98
CA GLY A 98 14.56 -3.35 -12.62
C GLY A 98 15.56 -3.11 -13.76
N LEU A 99 16.19 -1.93 -13.79
CA LEU A 99 17.28 -1.55 -14.70
C LEU A 99 18.61 -1.38 -13.95
N GLU A 100 18.58 -1.44 -12.63
CA GLU A 100 19.75 -1.27 -11.79
C GLU A 100 20.72 -2.45 -11.94
N GLU A 101 22.01 -2.17 -11.75
CA GLU A 101 22.99 -3.23 -11.57
C GLU A 101 22.68 -4.04 -10.30
N VAL A 102 22.98 -5.34 -10.36
CA VAL A 102 22.91 -6.23 -9.20
C VAL A 102 23.82 -5.69 -8.08
N PRO A 103 23.32 -5.56 -6.83
CA PRO A 103 24.13 -5.06 -5.72
C PRO A 103 25.42 -5.85 -5.53
N LYS A 104 26.56 -5.15 -5.52
CA LYS A 104 27.87 -5.76 -5.28
C LYS A 104 27.89 -6.43 -3.90
N PRO A 105 28.51 -7.62 -3.74
CA PRO A 105 28.59 -8.31 -2.44
C PRO A 105 29.14 -7.45 -1.30
N LEU A 106 30.04 -6.51 -1.60
CA LEU A 106 30.58 -5.57 -0.62
C LEU A 106 29.49 -4.64 -0.04
N ALA A 107 28.59 -4.13 -0.87
CA ALA A 107 27.52 -3.23 -0.41
C ALA A 107 26.55 -3.96 0.52
N ILE A 108 26.18 -5.20 0.17
CA ILE A 108 25.35 -6.07 1.01
C ILE A 108 26.07 -6.37 2.32
N ALA A 109 27.34 -6.74 2.26
CA ALA A 109 28.16 -7.04 3.43
C ALA A 109 28.24 -5.85 4.39
N THR A 110 28.51 -4.65 3.88
CA THR A 110 28.53 -3.41 4.67
C THR A 110 27.19 -3.14 5.33
N ALA A 111 26.08 -3.25 4.59
CA ALA A 111 24.75 -2.97 5.13
C ALA A 111 24.31 -3.99 6.21
N LEU A 112 24.81 -5.22 6.14
CA LEU A 112 24.48 -6.29 7.10
C LEU A 112 25.54 -6.48 8.19
N HIS A 113 26.60 -5.65 8.22
CA HIS A 113 27.74 -5.80 9.14
C HIS A 113 28.41 -7.19 9.05
N LEU A 114 28.52 -7.72 7.83
CA LEU A 114 29.15 -9.00 7.52
C LEU A 114 30.43 -8.83 6.69
N LYS A 115 31.21 -9.91 6.55
CA LYS A 115 32.37 -9.94 5.65
C LYS A 115 31.92 -10.15 4.21
N LYS A 116 32.58 -9.48 3.25
CA LYS A 116 32.35 -9.67 1.81
C LYS A 116 32.45 -11.15 1.41
N THR A 117 33.48 -11.85 1.89
CA THR A 117 33.71 -13.28 1.60
C THR A 117 32.54 -14.15 2.06
N GLU A 118 31.92 -13.80 3.18
CA GLU A 118 30.77 -14.53 3.71
C GLU A 118 29.52 -14.32 2.85
N ILE A 119 29.25 -13.09 2.42
CA ILE A 119 28.15 -12.80 1.48
C ILE A 119 28.39 -13.52 0.15
N SER A 120 29.59 -13.37 -0.42
CA SER A 120 29.95 -14.02 -1.68
C SER A 120 29.78 -15.54 -1.64
N ALA A 121 30.10 -16.18 -0.52
CA ALA A 121 29.93 -17.63 -0.35
C ALA A 121 28.48 -18.09 -0.17
N ASN A 122 27.56 -17.19 0.22
CA ASN A 122 26.16 -17.52 0.52
C ASN A 122 25.15 -16.94 -0.49
N LEU A 123 25.60 -16.11 -1.44
CA LEU A 123 24.78 -15.70 -2.57
C LEU A 123 24.49 -16.91 -3.46
N THR A 124 23.22 -17.15 -3.72
CA THR A 124 22.72 -18.29 -4.49
C THR A 124 21.57 -17.84 -5.39
N ILE A 125 21.16 -18.70 -6.33
CA ILE A 125 20.08 -18.43 -7.27
C ILE A 125 18.90 -19.34 -6.92
N LYS A 126 17.72 -18.76 -6.72
CA LYS A 126 16.46 -19.48 -6.52
C LYS A 126 15.34 -18.78 -7.29
N GLY A 127 14.53 -19.53 -8.03
CA GLY A 127 13.47 -18.95 -8.86
C GLY A 127 13.98 -17.98 -9.94
N GLY A 128 15.19 -18.22 -10.45
CA GLY A 128 15.81 -17.36 -11.48
C GLY A 128 16.42 -16.05 -10.95
N LEU A 129 16.35 -15.78 -9.65
CA LEU A 129 16.89 -14.57 -9.03
C LEU A 129 18.03 -14.90 -8.07
N GLN A 130 19.08 -14.08 -8.09
CA GLN A 130 20.11 -14.13 -7.07
C GLN A 130 19.57 -13.61 -5.73
N GLY A 131 20.14 -14.07 -4.61
CA GLY A 131 19.75 -13.63 -3.27
C GLY A 131 20.38 -14.47 -2.17
N LEU A 132 19.81 -14.35 -0.97
CA LEU A 132 20.26 -15.03 0.25
C LEU A 132 19.14 -15.90 0.82
N THR A 133 19.49 -17.08 1.33
CA THR A 133 18.51 -17.95 2.00
C THR A 133 18.07 -17.34 3.33
N SER A 134 16.78 -17.48 3.67
CA SER A 134 16.26 -17.04 4.98
C SER A 134 17.00 -17.77 6.12
N LYS A 135 17.32 -19.05 5.94
CA LYS A 135 18.09 -19.87 6.91
C LYS A 135 19.44 -19.24 7.26
N PHE A 136 20.21 -18.82 6.25
CA PHE A 136 21.49 -18.13 6.47
C PHE A 136 21.29 -16.86 7.29
N LEU A 137 20.32 -16.02 6.90
CA LEU A 137 20.03 -14.76 7.57
C LEU A 137 19.51 -14.97 9.01
N PHE A 138 18.63 -15.94 9.25
CA PHE A 138 18.15 -16.29 10.60
C PHE A 138 19.28 -16.74 11.53
N ASN A 139 20.22 -17.55 11.01
CA ASN A 139 21.39 -17.97 11.77
C ASN A 139 22.26 -16.77 12.15
N LYS A 140 22.46 -15.82 11.22
CA LYS A 140 23.26 -14.61 11.46
C LYS A 140 22.58 -13.63 12.41
N ALA A 141 21.28 -13.40 12.27
CA ALA A 141 20.51 -12.62 13.23
C ALA A 141 20.62 -13.22 14.64
N SER A 142 20.43 -14.53 14.77
CA SER A 142 20.52 -15.22 16.06
C SER A 142 21.93 -15.14 16.67
N PHE A 143 22.98 -15.23 15.84
CA PHE A 143 24.37 -15.04 16.27
C PHE A 143 24.60 -13.63 16.82
N PHE A 144 24.19 -12.59 16.10
CA PHE A 144 24.39 -11.21 16.54
C PHE A 144 23.51 -10.81 17.74
N ALA A 145 22.31 -11.37 17.85
CA ALA A 145 21.47 -11.20 19.04
C ALA A 145 22.18 -11.74 20.30
N LYS A 146 22.79 -12.93 20.21
CA LYS A 146 23.58 -13.51 21.33
C LYS A 146 24.86 -12.74 21.62
N ALA A 147 25.52 -12.21 20.59
CA ALA A 147 26.73 -11.40 20.72
C ALA A 147 26.46 -9.94 21.13
N ALA A 148 25.21 -9.56 21.41
CA ALA A 148 24.78 -8.20 21.72
C ALA A 148 25.18 -7.13 20.67
N SER A 149 25.37 -7.54 19.41
CA SER A 149 25.66 -6.63 18.30
C SER A 149 24.36 -6.09 17.71
N LYS A 150 23.84 -5.01 18.32
CA LYS A 150 22.52 -4.46 18.03
C LYS A 150 22.33 -4.07 16.56
N ASP A 151 23.21 -3.23 16.02
CA ASP A 151 23.04 -2.72 14.65
C ASP A 151 23.09 -3.84 13.59
N ALA A 152 24.01 -4.80 13.74
CA ALA A 152 24.11 -5.96 12.85
C ALA A 152 22.86 -6.85 12.91
N PHE A 153 22.38 -7.12 14.13
CA PHE A 153 21.15 -7.88 14.35
C PHE A 153 19.94 -7.20 13.70
N GLU A 154 19.75 -5.90 13.98
CA GLU A 154 18.62 -5.12 13.48
C GLU A 154 18.63 -5.01 11.95
N ALA A 155 19.80 -4.81 11.34
CA ALA A 155 19.95 -4.75 9.89
C ALA A 155 19.53 -6.07 9.21
N ILE A 156 19.96 -7.21 9.74
CA ILE A 156 19.59 -8.53 9.20
C ILE A 156 18.11 -8.83 9.44
N LEU A 157 17.57 -8.48 10.61
CA LEU A 157 16.14 -8.60 10.89
C LEU A 157 15.31 -7.77 9.92
N ALA A 158 15.70 -6.52 9.66
CA ALA A 158 15.05 -5.65 8.71
C ALA A 158 15.08 -6.27 7.30
N LEU A 159 16.22 -6.75 6.83
CA LEU A 159 16.33 -7.41 5.52
C LEU A 159 15.45 -8.67 5.41
N LEU A 160 15.38 -9.49 6.47
CA LEU A 160 14.48 -10.63 6.53
C LEU A 160 13.00 -10.20 6.40
N ILE A 161 12.59 -9.12 7.06
CA ILE A 161 11.22 -8.59 6.94
C ILE A 161 10.98 -8.04 5.53
N TYR A 162 11.96 -7.37 4.92
CA TYR A 162 11.88 -6.90 3.54
C TYR A 162 11.60 -8.04 2.55
N GLY A 163 12.42 -9.09 2.54
CA GLY A 163 12.26 -10.18 1.56
C GLY A 163 11.11 -11.14 1.84
N LEU A 164 10.76 -11.38 3.11
CA LEU A 164 9.76 -12.40 3.46
C LEU A 164 8.35 -11.83 3.65
N VAL A 165 8.21 -10.54 3.97
CA VAL A 165 6.91 -9.94 4.30
C VAL A 165 6.55 -8.80 3.35
N LEU A 166 7.49 -7.88 3.09
CA LEU A 166 7.22 -6.68 2.31
C LEU A 166 7.22 -6.96 0.80
N PHE A 167 8.21 -7.72 0.33
CA PHE A 167 8.39 -8.10 -1.08
C PHE A 167 8.43 -9.62 -1.23
N PRO A 168 7.38 -10.35 -0.81
CA PRO A 168 7.40 -11.80 -0.83
C PRO A 168 7.46 -12.30 -2.28
N ASN A 169 8.36 -13.24 -2.56
CA ASN A 169 8.51 -13.80 -3.89
C ASN A 169 8.72 -15.32 -3.85
N VAL A 170 9.94 -15.76 -3.55
CA VAL A 170 10.31 -17.17 -3.43
C VAL A 170 10.36 -17.55 -1.95
N ASP A 171 9.78 -18.69 -1.59
CA ASP A 171 9.75 -19.14 -0.19
C ASP A 171 11.16 -19.28 0.38
N ASP A 172 11.32 -18.90 1.65
CA ASP A 172 12.58 -18.98 2.40
C ASP A 172 13.77 -18.29 1.73
N PHE A 173 13.51 -17.21 0.99
CA PHE A 173 14.52 -16.53 0.19
C PHE A 173 14.32 -15.02 0.19
N VAL A 174 15.40 -14.28 0.37
CA VAL A 174 15.46 -12.83 0.18
C VAL A 174 16.19 -12.58 -1.13
N ASP A 175 15.43 -12.24 -2.16
CA ASP A 175 15.96 -12.03 -3.50
C ASP A 175 16.63 -10.65 -3.68
N VAL A 176 17.29 -10.49 -4.82
CA VAL A 176 18.04 -9.29 -5.19
C VAL A 176 17.18 -8.04 -5.19
N ASN A 177 15.89 -8.12 -5.56
CA ASN A 177 15.00 -6.97 -5.58
C ASN A 177 14.75 -6.47 -4.15
N ALA A 178 14.43 -7.40 -3.22
CA ALA A 178 14.25 -7.05 -1.81
C ALA A 178 15.53 -6.47 -1.19
N ILE A 179 16.70 -7.03 -1.53
CA ILE A 179 18.01 -6.50 -1.10
C ILE A 179 18.21 -5.08 -1.64
N GLN A 180 17.94 -4.84 -2.91
CA GLN A 180 18.13 -3.53 -3.53
C GLN A 180 17.21 -2.47 -2.95
N ILE A 181 15.94 -2.80 -2.70
CA ILE A 181 14.99 -1.89 -2.05
C ILE A 181 15.41 -1.60 -0.60
N PHE A 182 15.92 -2.60 0.12
CA PHE A 182 16.49 -2.40 1.45
C PHE A 182 17.68 -1.42 1.42
N LEU A 183 18.58 -1.57 0.44
CA LEU A 183 19.74 -0.69 0.29
C LEU A 183 19.36 0.73 -0.15
N SER A 184 18.31 0.90 -0.96
CA SER A 184 17.86 2.21 -1.45
C SER A 184 17.16 3.05 -0.39
N LYS A 185 16.64 2.41 0.68
CA LYS A 185 15.86 3.04 1.75
C LYS A 185 14.61 3.79 1.26
N ASN A 186 14.12 3.49 0.05
CA ASN A 186 12.91 4.06 -0.53
C ASN A 186 11.88 2.97 -0.89
N PRO A 187 11.37 2.20 0.09
CA PRO A 187 10.51 1.05 -0.19
C PRO A 187 9.07 1.41 -0.58
N VAL A 188 8.59 2.58 -0.17
CA VAL A 188 7.17 2.95 -0.23
C VAL A 188 6.63 2.93 -1.66
N PRO A 189 7.29 3.53 -2.67
CA PRO A 189 6.78 3.48 -4.04
C PRO A 189 6.67 2.06 -4.58
N THR A 190 7.70 1.22 -4.35
CA THR A 190 7.69 -0.17 -4.82
C THR A 190 6.64 -1.02 -4.08
N LEU A 191 6.40 -0.76 -2.78
CA LEU A 191 5.34 -1.44 -2.02
C LEU A 191 3.95 -1.16 -2.57
N LEU A 192 3.68 0.11 -2.89
CA LEU A 192 2.42 0.52 -3.48
C LEU A 192 2.29 -0.06 -4.91
N ALA A 193 3.38 -0.03 -5.68
CA ALA A 193 3.45 -0.59 -7.02
C ALA A 193 3.07 -2.08 -7.01
N ASP A 194 3.75 -2.88 -6.18
CA ASP A 194 3.53 -4.32 -6.09
C ASP A 194 2.12 -4.65 -5.59
N THR A 195 1.54 -3.81 -4.73
CA THR A 195 0.15 -3.97 -4.30
C THR A 195 -0.81 -3.81 -5.47
N TYR A 196 -0.75 -2.70 -6.19
CA TYR A 196 -1.61 -2.48 -7.36
C TYR A 196 -1.36 -3.50 -8.46
N HIS A 197 -0.09 -3.74 -8.79
CA HIS A 197 0.32 -4.59 -9.90
C HIS A 197 -0.15 -6.03 -9.69
N SER A 198 0.04 -6.56 -8.49
CA SER A 198 -0.33 -7.93 -8.16
C SER A 198 -1.85 -8.13 -8.13
N ILE A 199 -2.60 -7.16 -7.60
CA ILE A 199 -4.07 -7.17 -7.64
C ILE A 199 -4.57 -7.08 -9.08
N HIS A 200 -4.01 -6.17 -9.89
CA HIS A 200 -4.39 -5.96 -11.28
C HIS A 200 -4.13 -7.20 -12.13
N HIS A 201 -2.91 -7.73 -12.05
CA HIS A 201 -2.48 -8.90 -12.82
C HIS A 201 -3.34 -10.12 -12.51
N ARG A 202 -3.59 -10.38 -11.21
CA ARG A 202 -4.53 -11.42 -10.78
C ARG A 202 -5.91 -11.13 -11.38
N THR A 203 -6.44 -9.91 -11.25
CA THR A 203 -7.78 -9.57 -11.74
C THR A 203 -7.94 -9.83 -13.23
N GLN A 204 -6.93 -9.51 -14.04
CA GLN A 204 -6.92 -9.80 -15.48
C GLN A 204 -6.85 -11.30 -15.79
N LYS A 205 -5.95 -12.05 -15.14
CA LYS A 205 -5.82 -13.51 -15.36
C LYS A 205 -7.03 -14.29 -14.82
N GLY A 206 -7.61 -13.82 -13.73
CA GLY A 206 -8.71 -14.45 -13.02
C GLY A 206 -8.30 -15.53 -12.02
N ASP A 207 -7.04 -15.90 -11.93
CA ASP A 207 -6.51 -16.90 -11.00
C ASP A 207 -5.14 -16.46 -10.45
N GLY A 208 -4.54 -17.32 -9.64
CA GLY A 208 -3.23 -17.07 -9.03
C GLY A 208 -3.28 -16.40 -7.65
N ILE A 209 -2.08 -16.16 -7.13
CA ILE A 209 -1.84 -15.63 -5.79
C ILE A 209 -1.44 -14.15 -5.89
N ILE A 210 -2.06 -13.31 -5.06
CA ILE A 210 -1.65 -11.92 -4.88
C ILE A 210 -0.37 -11.92 -4.03
N MET A 211 0.72 -11.58 -4.69
CA MET A 211 2.07 -11.43 -4.15
C MET A 211 2.31 -9.95 -3.85
N CYS A 212 1.90 -9.50 -2.67
CA CYS A 212 2.15 -8.14 -2.15
C CYS A 212 2.27 -8.19 -0.61
N CYS A 213 2.60 -7.07 0.02
CA CYS A 213 2.56 -6.94 1.48
C CYS A 213 1.10 -6.90 1.99
N ALA A 214 0.48 -8.07 2.16
CA ALA A 214 -0.90 -8.18 2.64
C ALA A 214 -1.15 -7.48 4.00
N PRO A 215 -0.23 -7.52 4.99
CA PRO A 215 -0.40 -6.76 6.22
C PRO A 215 -0.50 -5.24 6.02
N LEU A 216 0.26 -4.67 5.08
CA LEU A 216 0.23 -3.23 4.82
C LEU A 216 -1.07 -2.82 4.12
N LEU A 217 -1.50 -3.57 3.10
CA LEU A 217 -2.79 -3.36 2.44
C LEU A 217 -3.96 -3.50 3.45
N TYR A 218 -3.88 -4.48 4.35
CA TYR A 218 -4.88 -4.68 5.40
C TYR A 218 -4.95 -3.47 6.33
N ARG A 219 -3.81 -2.98 6.82
CA ARG A 219 -3.78 -1.79 7.69
C ARG A 219 -4.34 -0.56 6.99
N TRP A 220 -4.00 -0.35 5.72
CA TRP A 220 -4.56 0.73 4.91
C TRP A 220 -6.08 0.61 4.80
N PHE A 221 -6.60 -0.58 4.49
CA PHE A 221 -8.03 -0.75 4.37
C PHE A 221 -8.74 -0.50 5.72
N MET A 222 -8.22 -1.09 6.79
CA MET A 222 -8.76 -0.94 8.13
C MET A 222 -8.72 0.51 8.66
N SER A 223 -7.79 1.34 8.19
CA SER A 223 -7.74 2.76 8.58
C SER A 223 -8.88 3.59 8.01
N HIS A 224 -9.56 3.13 6.95
CA HIS A 224 -10.73 3.79 6.37
C HIS A 224 -12.07 3.26 6.87
N LEU A 225 -12.06 2.16 7.63
CA LEU A 225 -13.29 1.55 8.15
C LEU A 225 -13.74 2.18 9.48
N PRO A 226 -15.02 2.06 9.85
CA PRO A 226 -15.55 2.61 11.09
C PRO A 226 -14.76 2.14 12.31
N GLN A 227 -14.49 3.08 13.21
CA GLN A 227 -13.77 2.81 14.46
C GLN A 227 -14.70 2.49 15.64
N THR A 228 -16.00 2.43 15.39
CA THR A 228 -17.04 2.17 16.41
C THR A 228 -16.85 0.77 17.04
N PRO A 229 -17.14 0.61 18.34
CA PRO A 229 -17.07 -0.70 19.00
C PRO A 229 -17.89 -1.77 18.27
N HIS A 230 -19.11 -1.43 17.84
CA HIS A 230 -19.98 -2.35 17.10
C HIS A 230 -19.33 -2.86 15.81
N PHE A 231 -18.69 -1.99 15.02
CA PHE A 231 -18.01 -2.43 13.81
C PHE A 231 -16.79 -3.30 14.13
N LYS A 232 -16.00 -2.95 15.16
CA LYS A 232 -14.78 -3.69 15.53
C LYS A 232 -15.06 -5.07 16.12
N GLU A 233 -16.01 -5.15 17.04
CA GLU A 233 -16.33 -6.37 17.78
C GLU A 233 -17.19 -7.34 16.96
N ASN A 234 -17.97 -6.82 15.99
CA ASN A 234 -18.83 -7.60 15.12
C ASN A 234 -19.72 -8.59 15.89
N PRO A 235 -20.56 -8.10 16.85
CA PRO A 235 -21.39 -8.96 17.71
C PRO A 235 -22.36 -9.83 16.89
N ASP A 236 -22.82 -9.31 15.75
CA ASP A 236 -23.73 -9.99 14.82
C ASP A 236 -23.03 -11.06 13.96
N LYS A 237 -21.71 -11.24 14.13
CA LYS A 237 -20.88 -12.22 13.41
C LYS A 237 -21.05 -12.14 11.89
N LEU A 238 -21.24 -10.92 11.37
CA LEU A 238 -21.41 -10.68 9.95
C LEU A 238 -20.13 -11.00 9.19
N ARG A 239 -20.28 -11.56 8.00
CA ARG A 239 -19.15 -11.78 7.08
C ARG A 239 -18.67 -10.43 6.53
N TRP A 240 -17.39 -10.35 6.21
CA TRP A 240 -16.77 -9.15 5.64
C TRP A 240 -17.54 -8.49 4.48
N PRO A 241 -18.06 -9.24 3.48
CA PRO A 241 -18.88 -8.63 2.44
C PRO A 241 -20.15 -7.95 2.97
N GLN A 242 -20.80 -8.53 3.98
CA GLN A 242 -22.01 -7.93 4.56
C GLN A 242 -21.67 -6.65 5.32
N ARG A 243 -20.57 -6.67 6.09
CA ARG A 243 -20.06 -5.50 6.84
C ARG A 243 -19.67 -4.35 5.93
N ILE A 244 -19.05 -4.63 4.78
CA ILE A 244 -18.63 -3.60 3.83
C ILE A 244 -19.86 -3.05 3.07
N MET A 245 -20.78 -3.92 2.65
CA MET A 245 -21.96 -3.49 1.88
C MET A 245 -22.99 -2.70 2.70
N SER A 246 -22.91 -2.74 4.03
CA SER A 246 -23.72 -1.88 4.90
C SER A 246 -23.17 -0.46 5.05
N LEU A 247 -21.91 -0.21 4.67
CA LEU A 247 -21.29 1.09 4.85
C LEU A 247 -21.84 2.14 3.88
N THR A 248 -21.93 3.36 4.39
CA THR A 248 -22.19 4.60 3.67
C THR A 248 -20.91 5.42 3.55
N PRO A 249 -20.86 6.40 2.64
CA PRO A 249 -19.75 7.36 2.63
C PRO A 249 -19.54 8.06 3.97
N GLU A 250 -20.57 8.25 4.79
CA GLU A 250 -20.52 8.87 6.12
C GLU A 250 -19.82 7.98 7.17
N ASP A 251 -19.85 6.66 6.97
CA ASP A 251 -19.18 5.68 7.85
C ASP A 251 -17.67 5.61 7.59
N ILE A 252 -17.21 6.10 6.44
CA ILE A 252 -15.82 6.01 6.01
C ILE A 252 -14.97 7.07 6.70
N VAL A 253 -13.86 6.63 7.28
CA VAL A 253 -12.82 7.54 7.78
C VAL A 253 -12.05 8.06 6.57
N TRP A 254 -12.50 9.19 6.03
CA TRP A 254 -11.88 9.83 4.87
C TRP A 254 -10.51 10.37 5.19
N TYR A 255 -10.44 11.23 6.20
CA TYR A 255 -9.25 11.98 6.55
C TYR A 255 -8.80 11.62 7.96
N ASN A 256 -7.49 11.44 8.13
CA ASN A 256 -6.86 11.28 9.41
C ASN A 256 -5.85 12.42 9.59
N ALA A 257 -6.06 13.28 10.58
CA ALA A 257 -5.20 14.44 10.86
C ALA A 257 -3.75 14.05 11.19
N TYR A 258 -3.49 12.82 11.65
CA TYR A 258 -2.12 12.32 11.84
C TYR A 258 -1.42 11.96 10.52
N CYS A 259 -2.18 11.82 9.43
CA CYS A 259 -1.69 11.61 8.06
C CYS A 259 -1.66 12.93 7.27
N ASP A 260 -1.77 14.07 7.93
CA ASP A 260 -1.75 15.36 7.25
C ASP A 260 -0.42 15.54 6.51
N VAL A 261 -0.52 15.95 5.26
CA VAL A 261 0.58 16.23 4.36
C VAL A 261 0.35 17.60 3.73
N GLU A 262 1.39 18.43 3.71
CA GLU A 262 1.31 19.80 3.16
C GLU A 262 0.97 19.80 1.67
N ALA A 263 1.51 18.82 0.93
CA ALA A 263 1.28 18.63 -0.48
C ALA A 263 1.19 17.13 -0.80
N ILE A 264 0.36 16.80 -1.79
CA ILE A 264 0.19 15.43 -2.29
C ILE A 264 0.82 15.27 -3.66
N ILE A 265 1.44 14.13 -3.90
CA ILE A 265 1.99 13.73 -5.19
C ILE A 265 0.83 13.55 -6.15
N ASP A 266 0.82 14.39 -7.19
CA ASP A 266 -0.27 14.45 -8.15
C ASP A 266 0.08 13.87 -9.52
N GLY A 267 1.37 13.73 -9.81
CA GLY A 267 1.86 13.11 -11.03
C GLY A 267 3.38 13.08 -11.06
N CYS A 268 3.94 12.51 -12.13
CA CYS A 268 5.39 12.46 -12.35
C CYS A 268 5.73 12.74 -13.81
N GLY A 269 6.70 13.63 -14.05
CA GLY A 269 7.19 13.99 -15.38
C GLY A 269 6.08 14.28 -16.38
N GLU A 270 6.06 13.57 -17.50
CA GLU A 270 5.03 13.74 -18.54
C GLU A 270 3.65 13.16 -18.17
N PHE A 271 3.55 12.39 -17.08
CA PHE A 271 2.30 11.72 -16.69
C PHE A 271 1.45 12.65 -15.81
N SER A 272 0.17 12.76 -16.16
CA SER A 272 -0.85 13.46 -15.35
C SER A 272 -1.31 12.63 -14.13
N ASN A 273 -0.66 11.51 -13.87
CA ASN A 273 -0.86 10.60 -12.75
C ASN A 273 0.50 10.01 -12.34
N VAL A 274 0.52 9.05 -11.41
CA VAL A 274 1.77 8.54 -10.84
C VAL A 274 2.07 7.14 -11.39
N PRO A 275 3.03 6.98 -12.31
CA PRO A 275 3.43 5.68 -12.83
C PRO A 275 4.33 4.95 -11.83
N LEU A 276 3.80 4.00 -11.07
CA LEU A 276 4.57 3.25 -10.07
C LEU A 276 5.46 2.17 -10.73
N LEU A 277 6.62 1.92 -10.12
CA LEU A 277 7.57 0.89 -10.52
C LEU A 277 7.68 -0.19 -9.42
N GLY A 278 7.37 -1.42 -9.79
CA GLY A 278 7.32 -2.59 -8.91
C GLY A 278 8.34 -3.66 -9.28
N THR A 279 8.45 -4.68 -8.43
CA THR A 279 9.36 -5.83 -8.63
C THR A 279 9.00 -6.67 -9.86
N ARG A 280 7.74 -6.59 -10.30
CA ARG A 280 7.17 -7.42 -11.39
C ARG A 280 6.74 -6.64 -12.62
N GLY A 281 6.85 -5.32 -12.60
CA GLY A 281 6.41 -4.43 -13.68
C GLY A 281 5.98 -3.08 -13.15
N GLY A 282 5.37 -2.27 -14.02
CA GLY A 282 4.84 -0.96 -13.66
C GLY A 282 3.32 -0.88 -13.76
N ILE A 283 2.74 0.02 -12.96
CA ILE A 283 1.31 0.33 -12.96
C ILE A 283 1.10 1.76 -12.45
N ASN A 284 0.15 2.53 -12.99
CA ASN A 284 -0.18 3.84 -12.42
C ASN A 284 -1.25 3.74 -11.32
N TYR A 285 -1.25 4.68 -10.37
CA TYR A 285 -2.46 5.05 -9.63
C TYR A 285 -2.86 6.49 -9.96
N ASN A 286 -4.09 6.87 -9.62
CA ASN A 286 -4.67 8.16 -9.99
C ASN A 286 -4.97 9.00 -8.74
N PRO A 287 -4.05 9.91 -8.31
CA PRO A 287 -4.23 10.72 -7.09
C PRO A 287 -5.50 11.59 -7.11
N ILE A 288 -5.98 11.97 -8.29
CA ILE A 288 -7.22 12.73 -8.45
C ILE A 288 -8.45 12.01 -7.85
N LEU A 289 -8.45 10.68 -7.78
CA LEU A 289 -9.51 9.88 -7.18
C LEU A 289 -9.41 9.80 -5.65
N ALA A 290 -8.26 10.17 -5.09
CA ALA A 290 -7.96 10.07 -3.66
C ALA A 290 -8.17 11.39 -2.91
N ARG A 291 -8.54 12.48 -3.57
CA ARG A 291 -8.57 13.84 -2.98
C ARG A 291 -9.40 13.91 -1.70
N ARG A 292 -10.53 13.21 -1.66
CA ARG A 292 -11.39 13.13 -0.46
C ARG A 292 -10.67 12.51 0.74
N GLN A 293 -9.76 11.55 0.53
CA GLN A 293 -8.96 10.95 1.61
C GLN A 293 -8.00 11.97 2.27
N PHE A 294 -7.73 13.08 1.60
CA PHE A 294 -6.95 14.21 2.12
C PHE A 294 -7.83 15.41 2.49
N GLY A 295 -9.14 15.21 2.58
CA GLY A 295 -10.11 16.25 2.89
C GLY A 295 -10.39 17.23 1.74
N TYR A 296 -9.81 17.05 0.55
CA TYR A 296 -10.09 17.94 -0.59
C TYR A 296 -11.40 17.54 -1.30
N PRO A 297 -12.13 18.51 -1.86
CA PRO A 297 -13.45 18.26 -2.43
C PRO A 297 -13.41 17.47 -3.74
N MET A 298 -14.43 16.63 -3.96
CA MET A 298 -14.67 15.92 -5.24
C MET A 298 -15.83 16.59 -5.99
N ARG A 299 -15.54 17.27 -7.10
CA ARG A 299 -16.52 18.12 -7.79
C ARG A 299 -17.14 17.51 -9.04
N ASP A 300 -16.33 16.91 -9.91
CA ASP A 300 -16.80 16.43 -11.21
C ASP A 300 -16.15 15.07 -11.52
N GLU A 301 -16.70 14.38 -12.52
CA GLU A 301 -16.02 13.24 -13.13
C GLU A 301 -14.59 13.65 -13.54
N PRO A 302 -13.57 12.88 -13.14
CA PRO A 302 -12.20 13.18 -13.53
C PRO A 302 -12.03 13.08 -15.05
N LYS A 303 -11.37 14.07 -15.65
CA LYS A 303 -11.05 14.05 -17.08
C LYS A 303 -10.17 12.83 -17.42
N ASN A 304 -10.46 12.20 -18.56
CA ASN A 304 -9.76 11.00 -19.03
C ASN A 304 -8.22 11.11 -19.04
N ILE A 305 -7.67 12.31 -19.28
CA ILE A 305 -6.20 12.53 -19.29
C ILE A 305 -5.54 12.12 -17.96
N TYR A 306 -6.23 12.34 -16.83
CA TYR A 306 -5.75 12.00 -15.49
C TYR A 306 -5.88 10.51 -15.18
N LEU A 307 -6.60 9.77 -16.03
CA LEU A 307 -6.92 8.35 -15.86
C LEU A 307 -6.21 7.49 -16.93
N THR A 308 -5.18 8.05 -17.58
CA THR A 308 -4.38 7.36 -18.59
C THR A 308 -3.74 6.11 -17.96
N ARG A 309 -4.02 4.94 -18.55
CA ARG A 309 -3.59 3.66 -18.02
C ARG A 309 -2.14 3.34 -18.38
N VAL A 310 -1.39 2.92 -17.37
CA VAL A 310 -0.07 2.31 -17.49
C VAL A 310 -0.15 0.96 -16.79
N PHE A 311 0.19 -0.10 -17.51
CA PHE A 311 0.39 -1.43 -16.94
C PHE A 311 1.34 -2.22 -17.82
N TYR A 312 2.38 -2.83 -17.24
CA TYR A 312 3.25 -3.76 -17.95
C TYR A 312 3.86 -4.78 -16.98
N LEU A 313 4.30 -5.92 -17.53
CA LEU A 313 5.11 -6.92 -16.82
C LEU A 313 6.59 -6.71 -17.17
N ASN A 314 7.50 -7.07 -16.26
CA ASN A 314 8.95 -7.09 -16.52
C ASN A 314 9.30 -8.26 -17.47
N GLN A 315 8.92 -8.16 -18.75
CA GLN A 315 9.18 -9.11 -19.83
C GLN A 315 9.73 -8.36 -21.06
N GLU A 316 10.29 -9.10 -22.03
CA GLU A 316 10.77 -8.53 -23.29
C GLU A 316 9.61 -7.83 -24.03
N GLY A 317 9.71 -6.50 -24.20
CA GLY A 317 8.71 -5.67 -24.88
C GLY A 317 8.22 -4.43 -24.11
N SER A 318 8.44 -4.36 -22.79
CA SER A 318 7.99 -3.21 -21.98
C SER A 318 9.07 -2.13 -21.76
N SER A 319 10.20 -2.22 -22.46
CA SER A 319 11.39 -1.38 -22.21
C SER A 319 11.10 0.11 -22.38
N ASP A 320 10.40 0.51 -23.43
CA ASP A 320 10.05 1.91 -23.69
C ASP A 320 9.17 2.49 -22.58
N THR A 321 8.05 1.82 -22.26
CA THR A 321 7.13 2.26 -21.21
C THR A 321 7.83 2.32 -19.85
N ARG A 322 8.67 1.33 -19.53
CA ARG A 322 9.48 1.33 -18.31
C ARG A 322 10.44 2.52 -18.27
N ASN A 323 11.18 2.78 -19.35
CA ASN A 323 12.12 3.90 -19.43
C ASN A 323 11.41 5.26 -19.27
N ARG A 324 10.21 5.42 -19.85
CA ARG A 324 9.38 6.61 -19.66
C ARG A 324 8.94 6.79 -18.21
N CYS A 325 8.49 5.71 -17.55
CA CYS A 325 8.14 5.73 -16.14
C CYS A 325 9.35 6.10 -15.27
N VAL A 326 10.51 5.51 -15.52
CA VAL A 326 11.78 5.81 -14.83
C VAL A 326 12.14 7.29 -14.99
N LYS A 327 12.11 7.80 -16.21
CA LYS A 327 12.38 9.22 -16.49
C LYS A 327 11.39 10.13 -15.78
N ALA A 328 10.12 9.75 -15.71
CA ALA A 328 9.09 10.53 -15.04
C ALA A 328 9.36 10.70 -13.54
N TRP A 329 9.88 9.66 -12.87
CA TRP A 329 10.25 9.73 -11.44
C TRP A 329 11.37 10.72 -11.12
N CYS A 330 12.14 11.18 -12.11
CA CYS A 330 13.10 12.26 -11.92
C CYS A 330 12.43 13.62 -11.66
N THR A 331 11.11 13.75 -11.85
CA THR A 331 10.37 14.99 -11.62
C THR A 331 9.00 14.68 -11.01
N ILE A 332 8.93 14.69 -9.68
CA ILE A 332 7.68 14.45 -8.95
C ILE A 332 6.90 15.76 -8.84
N HIS A 333 5.65 15.76 -9.32
CA HIS A 333 4.76 16.90 -9.21
C HIS A 333 3.90 16.77 -7.96
N ARG A 334 3.94 17.80 -7.11
CA ARG A 334 3.13 17.88 -5.90
C ARG A 334 2.12 19.01 -6.01
N LYS A 335 0.97 18.84 -5.36
CA LYS A 335 -0.04 19.90 -5.20
C LYS A 335 -0.33 20.16 -3.74
N ASP A 336 -0.27 21.44 -3.39
CA ASP A 336 -0.56 21.93 -2.05
C ASP A 336 -2.02 22.41 -1.91
N ARG A 337 -2.34 22.97 -0.73
CA ARG A 337 -3.65 23.58 -0.44
C ARG A 337 -3.99 24.75 -1.37
N ASN A 338 -3.01 25.51 -1.87
CA ASN A 338 -3.27 26.64 -2.77
C ASN A 338 -3.81 26.17 -4.11
N GLN A 339 -3.30 25.04 -4.60
CA GLN A 339 -3.71 24.43 -5.86
C GLN A 339 -4.97 23.56 -5.74
N LEU A 340 -5.19 22.92 -4.58
CA LEU A 340 -6.31 22.00 -4.35
C LEU A 340 -7.53 22.65 -3.67
N GLY A 341 -7.35 23.85 -3.13
CA GLY A 341 -8.37 24.57 -2.39
C GLY A 341 -8.49 24.12 -0.94
N LYS A 342 -9.56 24.57 -0.27
CA LYS A 342 -9.83 24.26 1.14
C LYS A 342 -10.23 22.79 1.33
N ARG A 343 -9.84 22.21 2.47
CA ARG A 343 -10.19 20.85 2.85
C ARG A 343 -11.60 20.79 3.44
N LEU A 344 -12.60 20.74 2.57
CA LEU A 344 -14.01 20.69 2.95
C LEU A 344 -14.57 19.26 3.03
N GLY A 345 -13.83 18.26 2.55
CA GLY A 345 -14.25 16.87 2.47
C GLY A 345 -15.50 16.62 1.61
N SER A 346 -16.00 17.66 0.94
CA SER A 346 -17.28 17.67 0.27
C SER A 346 -17.24 16.92 -1.05
N VAL A 347 -18.36 16.29 -1.37
CA VAL A 347 -18.54 15.56 -2.62
C VAL A 347 -19.77 16.11 -3.30
N SER A 348 -19.67 16.39 -4.60
CA SER A 348 -20.82 16.84 -5.38
C SER A 348 -21.74 15.67 -5.73
N GLU A 349 -23.00 16.00 -6.01
CA GLU A 349 -23.95 15.03 -6.55
C GLU A 349 -23.48 14.45 -7.90
N LEU A 350 -22.83 15.26 -8.75
CA LEU A 350 -22.32 14.81 -10.06
C LEU A 350 -21.26 13.73 -9.90
N TYR A 351 -20.31 13.93 -8.99
CA TYR A 351 -19.29 12.93 -8.70
C TYR A 351 -19.90 11.65 -8.12
N THR A 352 -20.83 11.78 -7.17
CA THR A 352 -21.52 10.62 -6.58
C THR A 352 -22.28 9.82 -7.63
N LYS A 353 -23.02 10.49 -8.53
CA LYS A 353 -23.70 9.82 -9.67
C LYS A 353 -22.71 9.10 -10.57
N TRP A 354 -21.58 9.72 -10.87
CA TRP A 354 -20.52 9.10 -11.66
C TRP A 354 -19.97 7.82 -11.01
N VAL A 355 -19.68 7.84 -9.71
CA VAL A 355 -19.23 6.66 -8.96
C VAL A 355 -20.29 5.55 -8.97
N ILE A 356 -21.56 5.88 -8.73
CA ILE A 356 -22.67 4.91 -8.76
C ILE A 356 -22.80 4.25 -10.13
N ASN A 357 -22.75 5.06 -11.20
CA ASN A 357 -22.78 4.56 -12.57
C ASN A 357 -21.58 3.65 -12.87
N ARG A 358 -20.38 4.04 -12.38
CA ARG A 358 -19.18 3.23 -12.54
C ARG A 358 -19.28 1.90 -11.80
N ALA A 359 -19.73 1.91 -10.54
CA ALA A 359 -19.92 0.69 -9.73
C ALA A 359 -20.93 -0.26 -10.39
N THR A 360 -22.01 0.29 -10.95
CA THR A 360 -23.01 -0.48 -11.71
C THR A 360 -22.41 -1.11 -12.96
N THR A 361 -21.62 -0.35 -13.72
CA THR A 361 -20.92 -0.84 -14.94
C THR A 361 -19.85 -1.88 -14.62
N LEU A 362 -19.12 -1.70 -13.51
CA LEU A 362 -18.11 -2.64 -13.04
C LEU A 362 -18.76 -3.96 -12.60
N GLY A 363 -20.00 -3.92 -12.10
CA GLY A 363 -20.76 -5.05 -11.60
C GLY A 363 -20.53 -5.26 -10.10
N ILE A 364 -21.59 -5.07 -9.32
CA ILE A 364 -21.54 -5.22 -7.86
C ILE A 364 -21.59 -6.71 -7.51
N HIS A 365 -20.55 -7.21 -6.85
CA HIS A 365 -20.40 -8.62 -6.53
C HIS A 365 -21.29 -9.11 -5.38
N TYR A 366 -21.88 -8.20 -4.61
CA TYR A 366 -22.65 -8.50 -3.41
C TYR A 366 -24.00 -7.78 -3.42
N PRO A 367 -25.05 -8.34 -2.79
CA PRO A 367 -26.33 -7.67 -2.70
C PRO A 367 -26.22 -6.33 -1.98
N LEU A 368 -26.83 -5.29 -2.54
CA LEU A 368 -27.00 -4.01 -1.87
C LEU A 368 -27.82 -4.21 -0.59
N LYS A 369 -27.36 -3.59 0.50
CA LYS A 369 -28.03 -3.62 1.81
C LYS A 369 -28.85 -2.37 2.10
N ARG A 370 -28.71 -1.34 1.26
CA ARG A 370 -29.39 -0.06 1.35
C ARG A 370 -29.68 0.51 -0.05
N PRO A 371 -30.64 1.43 -0.19
CA PRO A 371 -30.77 2.25 -1.38
C PRO A 371 -29.52 3.13 -1.58
N LEU A 372 -29.14 3.35 -2.83
CA LEU A 372 -28.11 4.33 -3.17
C LEU A 372 -28.79 5.69 -3.38
N SER A 373 -28.21 6.74 -2.79
CA SER A 373 -28.68 8.11 -2.95
C SER A 373 -27.54 8.95 -3.50
N SER A 374 -27.83 9.78 -4.51
CA SER A 374 -26.91 10.82 -4.96
C SER A 374 -27.08 12.12 -4.19
N VAL A 375 -28.11 12.22 -3.34
CA VAL A 375 -28.37 13.40 -2.50
C VAL A 375 -27.28 13.47 -1.44
N VAL A 376 -26.52 14.55 -1.48
CA VAL A 376 -25.39 14.79 -0.56
C VAL A 376 -25.95 15.12 0.82
N SER A 377 -25.68 14.27 1.80
CA SER A 377 -25.82 14.62 3.21
C SER A 377 -24.84 15.75 3.53
N THR A 378 -25.29 16.80 4.24
CA THR A 378 -24.40 17.85 4.73
C THR A 378 -23.24 17.19 5.49
N PRO A 379 -21.96 17.55 5.22
CA PRO A 379 -20.85 16.89 5.89
C PRO A 379 -21.01 17.04 7.40
N SER A 380 -21.13 15.93 8.12
CA SER A 380 -20.79 15.91 9.54
C SER A 380 -19.27 15.85 9.64
N SER A 381 -18.61 16.97 9.32
CA SER A 381 -17.18 17.13 9.53
C SER A 381 -16.96 18.29 10.47
N LEU A 382 -16.41 17.98 11.64
CA LEU A 382 -15.64 18.96 12.40
C LEU A 382 -14.59 19.55 11.45
N HIS A 383 -14.56 20.88 11.40
CA HIS A 383 -13.63 21.65 10.60
C HIS A 383 -12.30 21.74 11.34
N PHE A 384 -11.19 21.48 10.65
CA PHE A 384 -9.86 21.64 11.22
C PHE A 384 -8.93 22.27 10.18
N ASP A 385 -8.37 23.42 10.51
CA ASP A 385 -7.33 24.08 9.73
C ASP A 385 -5.92 23.63 10.16
N THR A 386 -5.75 23.06 11.37
CA THR A 386 -4.46 22.54 11.87
C THR A 386 -4.57 21.26 12.72
N LYS A 387 -3.42 20.61 12.96
CA LYS A 387 -3.29 19.48 13.87
C LYS A 387 -3.55 19.87 15.33
N GLU A 388 -3.25 21.12 15.70
CA GLU A 388 -3.54 21.67 17.03
C GLU A 388 -5.05 21.86 17.26
N GLU A 389 -5.78 22.42 16.30
CA GLU A 389 -7.25 22.62 16.40
C GLU A 389 -8.01 21.29 16.55
N PHE A 390 -7.52 20.23 15.89
CA PHE A 390 -8.04 18.87 16.07
C PHE A 390 -7.83 18.34 17.49
N GLN A 391 -6.65 18.56 18.08
CA GLN A 391 -6.35 18.09 19.45
C GLN A 391 -7.17 18.84 20.50
N GLU A 392 -7.41 20.13 20.31
CA GLU A 392 -8.19 20.97 21.23
C GLU A 392 -9.65 20.50 21.30
N GLN A 393 -10.30 20.25 20.16
CA GLN A 393 -11.69 19.77 20.11
C GLN A 393 -11.86 18.30 20.50
N LEU A 394 -10.87 17.44 20.28
CA LEU A 394 -10.86 16.07 20.82
C LEU A 394 -10.85 16.07 22.35
N THR A 395 -10.21 17.08 22.96
CA THR A 395 -10.17 17.25 24.41
C THR A 395 -11.50 17.77 24.95
N GLU A 396 -12.26 18.52 24.16
CA GLU A 396 -13.62 18.97 24.49
C GLU A 396 -14.68 17.89 24.34
N LEU A 397 -14.55 16.97 23.37
CA LEU A 397 -15.49 15.85 23.16
C LEU A 397 -15.35 14.70 24.18
N ILE A 398 -14.30 14.70 24.99
CA ILE A 398 -14.00 13.69 26.02
C ILE A 398 -14.36 14.21 27.45
N LYS A 399 -14.83 15.46 27.57
CA LYS A 399 -15.53 15.95 28.76
C LYS A 399 -17.02 15.66 28.65
#